data_AF-A0AAW1QLL2-F1
#
_entry.id   AF-A0AAW1QLL2-F1
#
_cell.length_a   1.000
_cell.length_b   1.000
_cell.length_c   1.000
_cell.angle_alpha   90.00
_cell.angle_beta   90.00
_cell.angle_gamma   90.00
#
_symmetry.space_group_name_H-M   'P 1'
#
loop_
_entity.id
_entity.type
_entity.pdbx_description
1 polymer ?
#
loop_
_entity_poly.entity_id
_entity_poly.type
_entity_poly.pdbx_seq_one_letter_code
_entity_poly.pdbx_strand_id
1 'polypeptide(L)'
;MPKDVVTTPTKPVEPNLLGMSPAALPGTLKPLLRGVLHEHSAVAALAAGTMLVLSAKTPEAKAACGVYVASLTALFTASALYHRRTWSPRARLLLKRVDHAAIFVLIAGTYTPLCLVGLESPVRERLLATIWGGAALGLLQTFFWVHAPKALKTGIYIGLGWAVLPYAGSVHAALGPAGAALLVLGGLAYSIGGVIYAMRWPDPVPKWFGYHEIFHACTVLASGLHFAAVYMLALKPSAHVGKCAFFGSTVPSRGQQLAAARPIRSGLRVSAAKGGGKQFSVEVDKPTGLKLGESKNPNGGLLVKSASGNAAKAGISAGDTIIYTSSFFGDELWPADKLGFANSAINACPSPVAFVYVKGENTEVNVKRLPKKPTPPRFGRKLTSAQRERATHICLDCGYIYCDQTPFTELPTDYLCPQCRAPKRRFAGYDPITGKNKGGGQNAGTIATVIGGLVGVAVLAYVGLNL
;
A
#
# COMPACT_ATOMS: atom_id res chain seq x y z
N MET A 1 63.90 41.21 4.51
CA MET A 1 62.80 41.77 3.68
C MET A 1 62.95 41.21 2.28
N PRO A 2 61.88 40.69 1.64
CA PRO A 2 62.00 39.70 0.58
C PRO A 2 62.16 40.31 -0.82
N LYS A 3 62.71 39.49 -1.72
CA LYS A 3 63.07 39.80 -3.12
C LYS A 3 61.83 39.85 -4.02
N ASP A 4 61.72 40.91 -4.81
CA ASP A 4 60.72 41.05 -5.88
C ASP A 4 61.06 40.15 -7.07
N VAL A 5 60.05 39.38 -7.51
CA VAL A 5 60.06 38.55 -8.71
C VAL A 5 59.35 39.32 -9.83
N VAL A 6 60.09 39.56 -10.92
CA VAL A 6 59.60 40.19 -12.15
C VAL A 6 58.81 39.16 -12.98
N THR A 7 57.66 39.62 -13.47
CA THR A 7 56.64 38.92 -14.26
C THR A 7 57.00 38.78 -15.75
N THR A 8 56.58 37.67 -16.37
CA THR A 8 56.31 37.58 -17.82
C THR A 8 54.90 37.01 -18.07
N PRO A 9 54.25 37.34 -19.20
CA PRO A 9 52.79 37.44 -19.29
C PRO A 9 52.13 36.13 -19.72
N THR A 10 51.08 35.71 -18.99
CA THR A 10 50.20 34.61 -19.43
C THR A 10 48.98 35.16 -20.15
N LYS A 11 48.75 34.64 -21.36
CA LYS A 11 47.54 34.82 -22.19
C LYS A 11 46.26 34.54 -21.38
N PRO A 12 45.10 35.13 -21.76
CA PRO A 12 43.84 34.81 -21.12
C PRO A 12 43.48 33.35 -21.37
N VAL A 13 43.37 32.58 -20.31
CA VAL A 13 42.86 31.21 -20.32
C VAL A 13 41.34 31.31 -20.39
N GLU A 14 40.75 30.84 -21.47
CA GLU A 14 39.30 30.63 -21.58
C GLU A 14 38.79 29.78 -20.41
N PRO A 15 37.63 30.09 -19.81
CA PRO A 15 37.09 29.31 -18.72
C PRO A 15 36.74 27.90 -19.20
N ASN A 16 37.55 26.96 -18.73
CA ASN A 16 37.45 25.53 -18.96
C ASN A 16 36.04 25.01 -18.63
N LEU A 17 35.31 24.55 -19.64
CA LEU A 17 34.01 23.87 -19.60
C LEU A 17 34.13 22.43 -19.04
N LEU A 18 34.80 22.26 -17.90
CA LEU A 18 34.97 20.97 -17.23
C LEU A 18 34.80 21.13 -15.71
N GLY A 19 33.55 21.38 -15.30
CA GLY A 19 33.18 21.52 -13.90
C GLY A 19 31.74 21.09 -13.56
N MET A 20 31.04 20.40 -14.47
CA MET A 20 29.73 19.81 -14.17
C MET A 20 29.86 18.30 -14.22
N SER A 21 29.98 17.66 -13.05
CA SER A 21 29.84 16.21 -12.93
C SER A 21 28.38 15.82 -13.24
N PRO A 22 28.11 15.05 -14.31
CA PRO A 22 26.77 14.66 -14.70
C PRO A 22 26.41 13.32 -14.04
N ALA A 23 26.03 13.33 -12.76
CA ALA A 23 25.37 12.17 -12.13
C ALA A 23 24.82 12.47 -10.71
N ALA A 24 23.91 13.44 -10.58
CA ALA A 24 22.95 13.39 -9.47
C ALA A 24 21.78 12.49 -9.91
N LEU A 25 21.88 11.18 -9.66
CA LEU A 25 20.84 10.21 -10.03
C LEU A 25 19.47 10.56 -9.38
N PRO A 26 18.37 10.40 -10.13
CA PRO A 26 17.04 10.90 -9.76
C PRO A 26 16.36 9.97 -8.76
N GLY A 27 16.60 10.17 -7.46
CA GLY A 27 15.55 9.84 -6.50
C GLY A 27 14.40 10.83 -6.75
N THR A 28 13.13 10.42 -6.70
CA THR A 28 12.01 11.34 -6.94
C THR A 28 11.73 12.23 -5.73
N LEU A 29 11.73 13.55 -5.93
CA LEU A 29 11.12 14.48 -4.98
C LEU A 29 9.62 14.15 -4.93
N LYS A 30 8.98 14.26 -3.76
CA LYS A 30 7.52 14.21 -3.68
C LYS A 30 7.00 15.35 -4.57
N PRO A 31 6.18 15.09 -5.60
CA PRO A 31 5.74 16.14 -6.50
C PRO A 31 4.97 17.22 -5.74
N LEU A 32 5.11 18.47 -6.17
CA LEU A 32 4.52 19.62 -5.47
C LEU A 32 2.98 19.58 -5.46
N LEU A 33 2.37 18.98 -6.48
CA LEU A 33 0.91 18.85 -6.61
C LEU A 33 0.33 17.62 -5.88
N ARG A 34 1.16 16.86 -5.16
CA ARG A 34 0.73 15.65 -4.43
C ARG A 34 -0.41 15.99 -3.46
N GLY A 35 -1.60 15.46 -3.75
CA GLY A 35 -2.81 15.64 -2.95
C GLY A 35 -3.60 16.92 -3.21
N VAL A 36 -3.11 17.84 -4.06
CA VAL A 36 -3.79 19.12 -4.35
C VAL A 36 -5.12 18.91 -5.07
N LEU A 37 -5.13 17.99 -6.05
CA LEU A 37 -6.37 17.65 -6.78
C LEU A 37 -7.45 17.17 -5.80
N HIS A 38 -7.14 16.20 -4.94
CA HIS A 38 -8.08 15.67 -3.97
C HIS A 38 -8.49 16.70 -2.91
N GLU A 39 -7.62 17.66 -2.56
CA GLU A 39 -7.99 18.77 -1.66
C GLU A 39 -9.13 19.63 -2.24
N HIS A 40 -9.01 20.04 -3.51
CA HIS A 40 -10.06 20.81 -4.18
C HIS A 40 -11.30 19.94 -4.46
N SER A 41 -11.10 18.68 -4.84
CA SER A 41 -12.18 17.74 -5.07
C SER A 41 -12.97 17.42 -3.80
N ALA A 42 -12.37 17.48 -2.60
CA ALA A 42 -13.11 17.30 -1.35
C ALA A 42 -14.15 18.41 -1.15
N VAL A 43 -13.78 19.66 -1.40
CA VAL A 43 -14.68 20.82 -1.32
C VAL A 43 -15.77 20.72 -2.40
N ALA A 44 -15.38 20.43 -3.64
CA ALA A 44 -16.32 20.28 -4.74
C ALA A 44 -17.30 19.11 -4.52
N ALA A 45 -16.82 17.96 -4.03
CA ALA A 45 -17.64 16.79 -3.74
C ALA A 45 -18.64 17.07 -2.62
N LEU A 46 -18.24 17.79 -1.58
CA LEU A 46 -19.17 18.19 -0.52
C LEU A 46 -20.24 19.14 -1.06
N ALA A 47 -19.86 20.22 -1.75
CA ALA A 47 -20.81 21.20 -2.26
C ALA A 47 -21.78 20.62 -3.31
N ALA A 48 -21.23 19.98 -4.36
CA ALA A 48 -22.05 19.36 -5.41
C ALA A 48 -22.85 18.17 -4.86
N GLY A 49 -22.27 17.38 -3.96
CA GLY A 49 -22.94 16.26 -3.32
C GLY A 49 -24.10 16.66 -2.44
N THR A 50 -23.98 17.74 -1.66
CA THR A 50 -25.12 18.31 -0.95
C THR A 50 -26.25 18.68 -1.91
N MET A 51 -25.93 19.33 -3.05
CA MET A 51 -26.93 19.65 -4.06
C MET A 51 -27.59 18.41 -4.68
N LEU A 52 -26.82 17.34 -4.93
CA LEU A 52 -27.34 16.04 -5.37
C LEU A 52 -28.35 15.47 -4.37
N VAL A 53 -28.02 15.41 -3.08
CA VAL A 53 -28.91 14.89 -2.04
C VAL A 53 -30.17 15.73 -1.93
N LEU A 54 -30.05 17.05 -1.98
CA LEU A 54 -31.21 17.96 -1.94
C LEU A 54 -32.11 17.77 -3.18
N SER A 55 -31.51 17.55 -4.35
CA SER A 55 -32.23 17.34 -5.63
C SER A 55 -32.87 15.96 -5.77
N ALA A 56 -32.45 14.96 -5.00
CA ALA A 56 -32.98 13.61 -5.08
C ALA A 56 -34.49 13.58 -4.74
N LYS A 57 -35.28 12.90 -5.58
CA LYS A 57 -36.75 13.02 -5.57
C LYS A 57 -37.46 12.19 -4.50
N THR A 58 -36.81 11.14 -3.97
CA THR A 58 -37.42 10.21 -3.02
C THR A 58 -36.57 10.11 -1.75
N PRO A 59 -37.16 9.78 -0.58
CA PRO A 59 -36.38 9.54 0.63
C PRO A 59 -35.31 8.45 0.45
N GLU A 60 -35.65 7.36 -0.24
CA GLU A 60 -34.70 6.29 -0.54
C GLU A 60 -33.54 6.77 -1.43
N ALA A 61 -33.82 7.59 -2.45
CA ALA A 61 -32.77 8.19 -3.28
C ALA A 61 -31.93 9.20 -2.48
N LYS A 62 -32.53 9.98 -1.57
CA LYS A 62 -31.81 10.91 -0.68
C LYS A 62 -30.84 10.15 0.23
N ALA A 63 -31.29 9.10 0.90
CA ALA A 63 -30.46 8.27 1.76
C ALA A 63 -29.33 7.60 0.97
N ALA A 64 -29.64 6.99 -0.18
CA ALA A 64 -28.64 6.34 -1.02
C ALA A 64 -27.60 7.31 -1.59
N CYS A 65 -28.02 8.49 -2.03
CA CYS A 65 -27.11 9.56 -2.45
C CYS A 65 -26.30 10.11 -1.27
N GLY A 66 -26.87 10.17 -0.06
CA GLY A 66 -26.16 10.57 1.16
C GLY A 66 -24.98 9.64 1.46
N VAL A 67 -25.19 8.33 1.36
CA VAL A 67 -24.12 7.33 1.51
C VAL A 67 -23.03 7.53 0.45
N TYR A 68 -23.42 7.73 -0.81
CA TYR A 68 -22.48 8.02 -1.90
C TYR A 68 -21.65 9.27 -1.61
N VAL A 69 -22.29 10.41 -1.33
CA VAL A 69 -21.61 11.70 -1.12
C VAL A 69 -20.73 11.68 0.12
N ALA A 70 -21.17 11.03 1.21
CA ALA A 70 -20.36 10.87 2.41
C ALA A 70 -19.08 10.08 2.11
N SER A 71 -19.20 8.97 1.36
CA SER A 71 -18.04 8.14 0.97
C SER A 71 -17.08 8.88 0.02
N LEU A 72 -17.61 9.65 -0.93
CA LEU A 72 -16.84 10.44 -1.90
C LEU A 72 -16.05 11.56 -1.20
N THR A 73 -16.73 12.30 -0.33
CA THR A 73 -16.12 13.36 0.47
C THR A 73 -15.06 12.79 1.40
N ALA A 74 -15.34 11.65 2.06
CA ALA A 74 -14.40 10.98 2.93
C ALA A 74 -13.12 10.54 2.19
N LEU A 75 -13.25 9.97 0.98
CA LEU A 75 -12.10 9.59 0.17
C LEU A 75 -11.21 10.78 -0.17
N PHE A 76 -11.77 11.83 -0.76
CA PHE A 76 -10.98 13.00 -1.15
C PHE A 76 -10.36 13.70 0.06
N THR A 77 -11.10 13.81 1.16
CA THR A 77 -10.59 14.39 2.41
C THR A 77 -9.46 13.56 3.00
N ALA A 78 -9.63 12.25 3.14
CA ALA A 78 -8.60 11.35 3.67
C ALA A 78 -7.33 11.40 2.82
N SER A 79 -7.49 11.43 1.50
CA SER A 79 -6.38 11.47 0.56
C SER A 79 -5.64 12.79 0.58
N ALA A 80 -6.36 13.92 0.58
CA ALA A 80 -5.77 15.23 0.77
C ALA A 80 -5.00 15.30 2.10
N LEU A 81 -5.60 14.81 3.19
CA LEU A 81 -4.99 14.85 4.51
C LEU A 81 -3.69 14.05 4.58
N TYR A 82 -3.72 12.82 4.05
CA TYR A 82 -2.55 11.94 4.01
C TYR A 82 -1.41 12.54 3.16
N HIS A 83 -1.75 13.20 2.05
CA HIS A 83 -0.78 13.65 1.06
C HIS A 83 -0.28 15.08 1.25
N ARG A 84 -1.08 16.02 1.75
CA ARG A 84 -0.68 17.43 1.81
C ARG A 84 0.31 17.73 2.92
N ARG A 85 0.24 16.99 4.03
CA ARG A 85 1.02 17.29 5.24
C ARG A 85 2.05 16.23 5.63
N THR A 86 3.10 16.70 6.31
CA THR A 86 4.09 15.86 6.99
C THR A 86 3.57 15.50 8.38
N TRP A 87 3.24 14.23 8.56
CA TRP A 87 2.70 13.70 9.81
C TRP A 87 3.78 12.98 10.60
N SER A 88 3.56 12.85 11.92
CA SER A 88 4.35 11.91 12.72
C SER A 88 4.20 10.49 12.14
N PRO A 89 5.17 9.59 12.35
CA PRO A 89 5.13 8.23 11.79
C PRO A 89 3.84 7.48 12.07
N ARG A 90 3.34 7.56 13.32
CA ARG A 90 2.10 6.91 13.74
C ARG A 90 0.89 7.49 13.03
N ALA A 91 0.77 8.83 12.98
CA ALA A 91 -0.33 9.50 12.30
C ALA A 91 -0.29 9.26 10.78
N ARG A 92 0.90 9.27 10.17
CA ARG A 92 1.06 9.01 8.73
C ARG A 92 0.61 7.61 8.34
N LEU A 93 0.93 6.62 9.18
CA LEU A 93 0.46 5.25 8.98
C LEU A 93 -1.06 5.17 9.09
N LEU A 94 -1.65 5.76 10.13
CA LEU A 94 -3.09 5.76 10.32
C LEU A 94 -3.78 6.40 9.11
N LEU A 95 -3.34 7.58 8.70
CA LEU A 95 -3.89 8.29 7.54
C LEU A 95 -3.71 7.51 6.24
N LYS A 96 -2.61 6.77 6.07
CA LYS A 96 -2.44 5.86 4.94
C LYS A 96 -3.46 4.71 4.94
N ARG A 97 -3.79 4.17 6.12
CA ARG A 97 -4.84 3.15 6.27
C ARG A 97 -6.20 3.74 5.93
N VAL A 98 -6.50 4.92 6.46
CA VAL A 98 -7.77 5.63 6.19
C VAL A 98 -7.91 5.96 4.71
N ASP A 99 -6.87 6.52 4.07
CA ASP A 99 -6.82 6.82 2.63
C ASP A 99 -7.09 5.57 1.76
N HIS A 100 -6.41 4.46 2.06
CA HIS A 100 -6.65 3.20 1.33
C HIS A 100 -8.01 2.56 1.64
N ALA A 101 -8.50 2.67 2.88
CA ALA A 101 -9.80 2.12 3.28
C ALA A 101 -10.94 2.90 2.61
N ALA A 102 -10.79 4.22 2.47
CA ALA A 102 -11.81 5.06 1.86
C ALA A 102 -12.08 4.69 0.39
N ILE A 103 -11.14 4.07 -0.31
CA ILE A 103 -11.36 3.55 -1.68
C ILE A 103 -12.44 2.44 -1.66
N PHE A 104 -12.36 1.51 -0.71
CA PHE A 104 -13.37 0.45 -0.57
C PHE A 104 -14.74 1.01 -0.19
N VAL A 105 -14.76 1.99 0.73
CA VAL A 105 -16.00 2.66 1.14
C VAL A 105 -16.62 3.43 -0.02
N LEU A 106 -15.81 4.12 -0.85
CA LEU A 106 -16.31 4.82 -2.03
C LEU A 106 -16.84 3.86 -3.09
N ILE A 107 -16.18 2.73 -3.35
CA ILE A 107 -16.72 1.70 -4.26
C ILE A 107 -18.11 1.29 -3.77
N ALA A 108 -18.24 0.97 -2.48
CA ALA A 108 -19.55 0.60 -1.93
C ALA A 108 -20.58 1.73 -2.01
N GLY A 109 -20.20 2.94 -1.60
CA GLY A 109 -21.07 4.11 -1.65
C GLY A 109 -21.51 4.48 -3.06
N THR A 110 -20.68 4.26 -4.09
CA THR A 110 -21.04 4.50 -5.50
C THR A 110 -22.08 3.51 -6.00
N TYR A 111 -22.01 2.26 -5.55
CA TYR A 111 -22.98 1.23 -5.91
C TYR A 111 -24.32 1.36 -5.18
N THR A 112 -24.35 1.97 -3.99
CA THR A 112 -25.57 2.12 -3.18
C THR A 112 -26.72 2.80 -3.94
N PRO A 113 -26.59 4.01 -4.54
CA PRO A 113 -27.68 4.61 -5.32
C PRO A 113 -28.02 3.83 -6.57
N LEU A 114 -27.04 3.20 -7.24
CA LEU A 114 -27.31 2.32 -8.38
C LEU A 114 -28.21 1.15 -7.97
N CYS A 115 -27.90 0.48 -6.86
CA CYS A 115 -28.65 -0.68 -6.40
C CYS A 115 -30.02 -0.31 -5.84
N LEU A 116 -30.08 0.68 -4.95
CA LEU A 116 -31.32 1.02 -4.24
C LEU A 116 -32.32 1.77 -5.12
N VAL A 117 -31.85 2.61 -6.06
CA VAL A 117 -32.73 3.42 -6.92
C VAL A 117 -32.88 2.82 -8.31
N GLY A 118 -31.82 2.22 -8.86
CA GLY A 118 -31.79 1.77 -10.24
C GLY A 118 -32.18 0.31 -10.46
N LEU A 119 -32.04 -0.57 -9.46
CA LEU A 119 -32.15 -2.01 -9.66
C LEU A 119 -33.31 -2.62 -8.86
N GLU A 120 -33.95 -3.62 -9.45
CA GLU A 120 -35.02 -4.39 -8.80
C GLU A 120 -34.46 -5.64 -8.08
N SER A 121 -35.23 -6.15 -7.13
CA SER A 121 -34.95 -7.47 -6.53
C SER A 121 -35.12 -8.57 -7.60
N PRO A 122 -34.26 -9.60 -7.63
CA PRO A 122 -33.19 -9.93 -6.68
C PRO A 122 -31.80 -9.39 -7.04
N VAL A 123 -31.67 -8.68 -8.16
CA VAL A 123 -30.37 -8.15 -8.63
C VAL A 123 -29.81 -7.11 -7.66
N ARG A 124 -30.66 -6.18 -7.20
CA ARG A 124 -30.34 -5.18 -6.18
C ARG A 124 -29.67 -5.79 -4.95
N GLU A 125 -30.32 -6.80 -4.36
CA GLU A 125 -29.89 -7.41 -3.10
C GLU A 125 -28.55 -8.14 -3.26
N ARG A 126 -28.42 -8.95 -4.32
CA ARG A 126 -27.18 -9.69 -4.60
C ARG A 126 -25.99 -8.77 -4.84
N LEU A 127 -26.19 -7.73 -5.65
CA LEU A 127 -25.12 -6.80 -5.99
C LEU A 127 -24.73 -5.95 -4.77
N LEU A 128 -25.70 -5.42 -4.03
CA LEU A 128 -25.45 -4.63 -2.82
C LEU A 128 -24.69 -5.47 -1.77
N ALA A 129 -25.13 -6.70 -1.52
CA ALA A 129 -24.46 -7.62 -0.58
C ALA A 129 -23.03 -7.96 -1.01
N THR A 130 -22.82 -8.22 -2.31
CA THR A 130 -21.50 -8.53 -2.88
C THR A 130 -20.55 -7.34 -2.70
N ILE A 131 -21.02 -6.14 -3.00
CA ILE A 131 -20.18 -4.94 -2.95
C ILE A 131 -19.85 -4.54 -1.51
N TRP A 132 -20.84 -4.49 -0.61
CA TRP A 132 -20.60 -4.15 0.79
C TRP A 132 -19.82 -5.24 1.53
N GLY A 133 -20.07 -6.52 1.22
CA GLY A 133 -19.27 -7.64 1.72
C GLY A 133 -17.82 -7.56 1.23
N GLY A 134 -17.61 -7.31 -0.07
CA GLY A 134 -16.28 -7.11 -0.64
C GLY A 134 -15.56 -5.89 -0.06
N ALA A 135 -16.26 -4.78 0.16
CA ALA A 135 -15.70 -3.60 0.80
C ALA A 135 -15.32 -3.88 2.27
N ALA A 136 -16.15 -4.59 3.03
CA ALA A 136 -15.83 -5.01 4.39
C ALA A 136 -14.57 -5.89 4.43
N LEU A 137 -14.46 -6.88 3.54
CA LEU A 137 -13.25 -7.70 3.39
C LEU A 137 -12.02 -6.85 3.01
N GLY A 138 -12.20 -5.86 2.14
CA GLY A 138 -11.17 -4.88 1.77
C GLY A 138 -10.73 -3.99 2.94
N LEU A 139 -11.66 -3.57 3.80
CA LEU A 139 -11.36 -2.84 5.04
C LEU A 139 -10.53 -3.71 5.98
N LEU A 140 -10.97 -4.95 6.23
CA LEU A 140 -10.21 -5.91 7.04
C LEU A 140 -8.80 -6.10 6.46
N GLN A 141 -8.69 -6.33 5.16
CA GLN A 141 -7.40 -6.41 4.47
C GLN A 141 -6.55 -5.16 4.70
N THR A 142 -7.13 -3.95 4.62
CA THR A 142 -6.41 -2.69 4.79
C THR A 142 -5.85 -2.51 6.20
N PHE A 143 -6.61 -2.89 7.23
CA PHE A 143 -6.20 -2.75 8.63
C PHE A 143 -5.27 -3.86 9.11
N PHE A 144 -5.51 -5.12 8.69
CA PHE A 144 -4.73 -6.28 9.11
C PHE A 144 -3.54 -6.59 8.19
N TRP A 145 -3.58 -6.17 6.92
CA TRP A 145 -2.52 -6.42 5.93
C TRP A 145 -2.11 -5.15 5.17
N VAL A 146 -1.63 -4.15 5.92
CA VAL A 146 -1.21 -2.83 5.40
C VAL A 146 -0.16 -2.91 4.28
N HIS A 147 0.69 -3.94 4.30
CA HIS A 147 1.80 -4.15 3.37
C HIS A 147 1.45 -5.02 2.16
N ALA A 148 0.17 -5.35 1.95
CA ALA A 148 -0.24 -6.06 0.74
C ALA A 148 0.35 -5.38 -0.52
N PRO A 149 0.85 -6.17 -1.49
CA PRO A 149 1.42 -5.64 -2.72
C PRO A 149 0.47 -4.63 -3.36
N LYS A 150 1.01 -3.53 -3.89
CA LYS A 150 0.19 -2.48 -4.50
C LYS A 150 -0.69 -3.05 -5.63
N ALA A 151 -0.11 -3.87 -6.50
CA ALA A 151 -0.83 -4.52 -7.59
C ALA A 151 -1.97 -5.41 -7.10
N LEU A 152 -1.79 -6.13 -5.99
CA LEU A 152 -2.87 -6.94 -5.40
C LEU A 152 -4.01 -6.06 -4.92
N LYS A 153 -3.72 -5.01 -4.14
CA LYS A 153 -4.76 -4.08 -3.66
C LYS A 153 -5.48 -3.38 -4.82
N THR A 154 -4.73 -2.88 -5.79
CA THR A 154 -5.27 -2.30 -7.01
C THR A 154 -6.15 -3.29 -7.76
N GLY A 155 -5.73 -4.56 -7.87
CA GLY A 155 -6.52 -5.63 -8.48
C GLY A 155 -7.82 -5.89 -7.73
N ILE A 156 -7.81 -5.87 -6.40
CA ILE A 156 -9.04 -6.01 -5.58
C ILE A 156 -9.96 -4.81 -5.80
N TYR A 157 -9.44 -3.57 -5.82
CA TYR A 157 -10.24 -2.37 -6.10
C TYR A 157 -10.91 -2.45 -7.48
N ILE A 158 -10.15 -2.82 -8.51
CA ILE A 158 -10.65 -2.95 -9.88
C ILE A 158 -11.66 -4.10 -9.95
N GLY A 159 -11.34 -5.28 -9.42
CA GLY A 159 -12.23 -6.43 -9.42
C GLY A 159 -13.58 -6.15 -8.74
N LEU A 160 -13.54 -5.51 -7.56
CA LEU A 160 -14.76 -5.09 -6.87
C LEU A 160 -15.51 -4.00 -7.66
N GLY A 161 -14.78 -3.04 -8.23
CA GLY A 161 -15.34 -1.96 -9.04
C GLY A 161 -16.04 -2.42 -10.32
N TRP A 162 -15.66 -3.58 -10.87
CA TRP A 162 -16.28 -4.20 -12.05
C TRP A 162 -17.27 -5.33 -11.72
N ALA A 163 -17.59 -5.56 -10.45
CA ALA A 163 -18.54 -6.62 -10.04
C ALA A 163 -19.97 -6.40 -10.57
N VAL A 164 -20.26 -5.23 -11.15
CA VAL A 164 -21.51 -4.93 -11.86
C VAL A 164 -21.66 -5.66 -13.20
N LEU A 165 -20.57 -6.14 -13.82
CA LEU A 165 -20.59 -6.68 -15.19
C LEU A 165 -21.63 -7.80 -15.44
N PRO A 166 -21.84 -8.77 -14.54
CA PRO A 166 -22.87 -9.79 -14.71
C PRO A 166 -24.30 -9.22 -14.78
N TYR A 167 -24.48 -7.98 -14.34
CA TYR A 167 -25.76 -7.27 -14.26
C TYR A 167 -25.85 -6.13 -15.28
N ALA A 168 -24.98 -6.10 -16.30
CA ALA A 168 -24.90 -5.00 -17.27
C ALA A 168 -26.24 -4.72 -17.98
N GLY A 169 -27.03 -5.76 -18.29
CA GLY A 169 -28.37 -5.58 -18.88
C GLY A 169 -29.34 -4.83 -17.97
N SER A 170 -29.41 -5.22 -16.69
CA SER A 170 -30.26 -4.53 -15.69
C SER A 170 -29.80 -3.09 -15.47
N VAL A 171 -28.49 -2.85 -15.46
CA VAL A 171 -27.90 -1.51 -15.30
C VAL A 171 -28.19 -0.64 -16.53
N HIS A 172 -28.11 -1.20 -17.73
CA HIS A 172 -28.45 -0.50 -18.97
C HIS A 172 -29.94 -0.13 -19.01
N ALA A 173 -30.84 -1.04 -18.61
CA ALA A 173 -32.27 -0.74 -18.46
C ALA A 173 -32.50 0.37 -17.41
N ALA A 174 -31.77 0.34 -16.30
CA ALA A 174 -31.89 1.31 -15.22
C ALA A 174 -31.39 2.72 -15.57
N LEU A 175 -30.35 2.85 -16.39
CA LEU A 175 -29.68 4.13 -16.67
C LEU A 175 -29.89 4.66 -18.09
N GLY A 176 -30.35 3.80 -18.99
CA GLY A 176 -30.29 4.04 -20.42
C GLY A 176 -28.84 4.09 -20.96
N PRO A 177 -28.68 4.31 -22.27
CA PRO A 177 -27.37 4.30 -22.92
C PRO A 177 -26.40 5.35 -22.36
N ALA A 178 -26.88 6.57 -22.10
CA ALA A 178 -26.04 7.66 -21.61
C ALA A 178 -25.50 7.38 -20.20
N GLY A 179 -26.36 6.97 -19.26
CA GLY A 179 -25.91 6.66 -17.90
C GLY A 179 -25.02 5.41 -17.83
N ALA A 180 -25.30 4.40 -18.67
CA ALA A 180 -24.43 3.23 -18.79
C ALA A 180 -23.04 3.60 -19.34
N ALA A 181 -22.97 4.48 -20.35
CA ALA A 181 -21.70 4.98 -20.89
C ALA A 181 -20.90 5.75 -19.82
N LEU A 182 -21.55 6.60 -19.02
CA LEU A 182 -20.90 7.30 -17.91
C LEU A 182 -20.28 6.33 -16.88
N LEU A 183 -20.99 5.26 -16.52
CA LEU A 183 -20.46 4.23 -15.62
C LEU A 183 -19.25 3.51 -16.21
N VAL A 184 -19.33 3.09 -17.48
CA VAL A 184 -18.24 2.38 -18.17
C VAL A 184 -17.03 3.28 -18.31
N LEU A 185 -17.20 4.52 -18.79
CA LEU A 185 -16.11 5.48 -18.94
C LEU A 185 -15.48 5.83 -17.60
N GLY A 186 -16.28 6.00 -16.54
CA GLY A 186 -15.76 6.19 -15.19
C GLY A 186 -14.99 4.96 -14.67
N GLY A 187 -15.50 3.75 -14.91
CA GLY A 187 -14.83 2.50 -14.57
C GLY A 187 -13.49 2.33 -15.30
N LEU A 188 -13.45 2.68 -16.59
CA LEU A 188 -12.22 2.70 -17.38
C LEU A 188 -11.23 3.74 -16.86
N ALA A 189 -11.67 4.94 -16.53
CA ALA A 189 -10.82 5.98 -15.95
C ALA A 189 -10.21 5.52 -14.61
N TYR A 190 -11.00 4.91 -13.72
CA TYR A 190 -10.48 4.30 -12.48
C TYR A 190 -9.45 3.19 -12.77
N SER A 191 -9.74 2.30 -13.72
CA SER A 191 -8.82 1.23 -14.12
C SER A 191 -7.50 1.78 -14.66
N ILE A 192 -7.54 2.73 -15.58
CA ILE A 192 -6.36 3.38 -16.17
C ILE A 192 -5.52 4.03 -15.07
N GLY A 193 -6.14 4.83 -14.21
CA GLY A 193 -5.46 5.45 -13.08
C GLY A 193 -4.83 4.39 -12.16
N GLY A 194 -5.57 3.33 -11.82
CA GLY A 194 -5.10 2.24 -10.97
C GLY A 194 -3.89 1.51 -11.56
N VAL A 195 -3.90 1.22 -12.87
CA VAL A 195 -2.80 0.59 -13.59
C VAL A 195 -1.57 1.50 -13.61
N ILE A 196 -1.73 2.79 -13.94
CA ILE A 196 -0.64 3.77 -13.91
C ILE A 196 -0.03 3.86 -12.51
N TYR A 197 -0.87 3.88 -11.47
CA TYR A 197 -0.42 3.87 -10.08
C TYR A 197 0.37 2.60 -9.72
N ALA A 198 -0.10 1.43 -10.17
CA ALA A 198 0.55 0.15 -9.91
C ALA A 198 1.90 0.03 -10.64
N MET A 199 1.96 0.45 -11.91
CA MET A 199 3.15 0.44 -12.77
C MET A 199 4.15 1.54 -12.45
N ARG A 200 3.68 2.65 -11.85
CA ARG A 200 4.46 3.88 -11.61
C ARG A 200 4.96 4.52 -12.91
N TRP A 201 4.20 4.38 -13.97
CA TRP A 201 4.50 4.91 -15.29
C TRP A 201 3.19 5.21 -16.03
N PRO A 202 3.09 6.32 -16.79
CA PRO A 202 4.14 7.32 -17.06
C PRO A 202 4.39 8.28 -15.89
N ASP A 203 5.57 8.91 -15.85
CA ASP A 203 5.97 9.90 -14.83
C ASP A 203 6.42 11.20 -15.54
N PRO A 204 5.47 11.99 -16.10
CA PRO A 204 5.77 12.98 -17.14
C PRO A 204 6.55 14.19 -16.61
N VAL A 205 6.20 14.68 -15.41
CA VAL A 205 6.88 15.81 -14.77
C VAL A 205 7.15 15.47 -13.30
N PRO A 206 8.14 14.61 -12.98
CA PRO A 206 8.32 14.04 -11.63
C PRO A 206 8.45 15.05 -10.48
N LYS A 207 8.79 16.31 -10.77
CA LYS A 207 8.83 17.40 -9.77
C LYS A 207 7.44 17.97 -9.44
N TRP A 208 6.52 17.97 -10.39
CA TRP A 208 5.22 18.67 -10.27
C TRP A 208 4.04 17.73 -10.41
N PHE A 209 4.03 16.90 -11.44
CA PHE A 209 2.91 16.07 -11.87
C PHE A 209 3.44 14.71 -12.37
N GLY A 210 3.45 13.72 -11.48
CA GLY A 210 3.95 12.37 -11.77
C GLY A 210 2.84 11.33 -11.92
N TYR A 211 3.21 10.05 -11.95
CA TYR A 211 2.28 8.93 -12.11
C TYR A 211 1.13 8.93 -11.07
N HIS A 212 1.38 9.43 -9.87
CA HIS A 212 0.37 9.45 -8.79
C HIS A 212 -0.59 10.63 -8.95
N GLU A 213 -0.12 11.75 -9.48
CA GLU A 213 -0.97 12.89 -9.83
C GLU A 213 -1.88 12.53 -11.02
N ILE A 214 -1.39 11.73 -11.97
CA ILE A 214 -2.24 11.13 -13.02
C ILE A 214 -3.30 10.24 -12.38
N PHE A 215 -2.93 9.36 -11.44
CA PHE A 215 -3.90 8.54 -10.71
C PHE A 215 -4.97 9.38 -10.00
N HIS A 216 -4.57 10.47 -9.32
CA HIS A 216 -5.52 11.40 -8.71
C HIS A 216 -6.43 12.06 -9.75
N ALA A 217 -5.89 12.52 -10.88
CA ALA A 217 -6.68 13.12 -11.95
C ALA A 217 -7.70 12.13 -12.54
N CYS A 218 -7.30 10.89 -12.80
CA CYS A 218 -8.19 9.82 -13.24
C CYS A 218 -9.29 9.52 -12.20
N THR A 219 -8.95 9.52 -10.90
CA THR A 219 -9.89 9.31 -9.79
C THR A 219 -10.95 10.42 -9.76
N VAL A 220 -10.53 11.68 -9.95
CA VAL A 220 -11.42 12.84 -10.01
C VAL A 220 -12.33 12.79 -11.25
N LEU A 221 -11.78 12.49 -12.42
CA LEU A 221 -12.56 12.33 -13.65
C LEU A 221 -13.59 11.21 -13.51
N ALA A 222 -13.16 10.05 -13.02
CA ALA A 222 -14.05 8.90 -12.82
C ALA A 222 -15.16 9.22 -11.82
N SER A 223 -14.83 9.89 -10.71
CA SER A 223 -15.79 10.36 -9.72
C SER A 223 -16.83 11.29 -10.35
N GLY A 224 -16.41 12.23 -11.21
CA GLY A 224 -17.32 13.15 -11.90
C GLY A 224 -18.27 12.42 -12.87
N LEU A 225 -17.78 11.43 -13.60
CA LEU A 225 -18.60 10.61 -14.51
C LEU A 225 -19.62 9.77 -13.73
N HIS A 226 -19.19 9.11 -12.65
CA HIS A 226 -20.09 8.35 -11.78
C HIS A 226 -21.07 9.26 -11.04
N PHE A 227 -20.65 10.45 -10.62
CA PHE A 227 -21.53 11.46 -10.03
C PHE A 227 -22.66 11.84 -10.99
N ALA A 228 -22.34 12.08 -12.27
CA ALA A 228 -23.35 12.39 -13.28
C ALA A 228 -24.35 11.23 -13.48
N ALA A 229 -23.88 9.98 -13.49
CA ALA A 229 -24.76 8.81 -13.57
C ALA A 229 -25.68 8.68 -12.33
N VAL A 230 -25.13 8.91 -11.13
CA VAL A 230 -25.91 8.92 -9.88
C VAL A 230 -26.93 10.07 -9.87
N TYR A 231 -26.55 11.25 -10.36
CA TYR A 231 -27.46 12.39 -10.49
C TYR A 231 -28.64 12.07 -11.42
N MET A 232 -28.40 11.41 -12.54
CA MET A 232 -29.48 10.93 -13.43
C MET A 232 -30.44 9.96 -12.72
N LEU A 233 -29.94 9.05 -11.88
CA LEU A 233 -30.77 8.15 -11.08
C LEU A 233 -31.57 8.91 -10.02
N ALA A 234 -30.93 9.84 -9.32
CA ALA A 234 -31.54 10.60 -8.23
C ALA A 234 -32.74 11.45 -8.70
N LEU A 235 -32.73 11.86 -9.97
CA LEU A 235 -33.81 12.62 -10.61
C LEU A 235 -34.92 11.76 -11.21
N LYS A 236 -34.82 10.42 -11.19
CA LYS A 236 -35.92 9.58 -11.67
C LYS A 236 -37.11 9.68 -10.71
N PRO A 237 -38.34 9.93 -11.21
CA PRO A 237 -39.55 9.75 -10.42
C PRO A 237 -39.67 8.28 -10.00
N SER A 238 -40.24 8.01 -8.82
CA SER A 238 -40.36 6.66 -8.25
C SER A 238 -40.95 5.66 -9.26
N ALA A 239 -40.14 4.69 -9.69
CA ALA A 239 -40.61 3.43 -10.21
C ALA A 239 -40.26 2.37 -9.16
N HIS A 240 -41.27 1.90 -8.44
CA HIS A 240 -41.23 0.72 -7.55
C HIS A 240 -40.53 0.85 -6.19
N VAL A 241 -41.34 1.15 -5.16
CA VAL A 241 -41.03 0.87 -3.75
C VAL A 241 -41.19 -0.64 -3.51
N GLY A 242 -40.15 -1.42 -3.79
CA GLY A 242 -40.05 -2.80 -3.29
C GLY A 242 -39.35 -2.80 -1.94
N LYS A 243 -40.10 -2.96 -0.83
CA LYS A 243 -39.60 -3.03 0.55
C LYS A 243 -38.28 -3.82 0.63
N CYS A 244 -37.20 -3.15 1.03
CA CYS A 244 -35.89 -3.78 1.21
C CYS A 244 -35.85 -4.48 2.58
N ALA A 245 -35.63 -5.80 2.60
CA ALA A 245 -35.56 -6.59 3.83
C ALA A 245 -34.18 -6.53 4.54
N PHE A 246 -33.35 -5.53 4.25
CA PHE A 246 -31.96 -5.49 4.73
C PHE A 246 -31.81 -5.01 6.18
N PHE A 247 -32.90 -4.57 6.83
CA PHE A 247 -32.96 -4.25 8.26
C PHE A 247 -33.92 -5.21 8.99
N GLY A 248 -33.57 -6.50 9.12
CA GLY A 248 -34.32 -7.40 10.00
C GLY A 248 -34.16 -8.90 9.75
N SER A 249 -33.29 -9.51 10.57
CA SER A 249 -33.36 -10.89 11.09
C SER A 249 -33.00 -12.11 10.20
N THR A 250 -32.00 -12.83 10.74
CA THR A 250 -31.68 -14.27 10.70
C THR A 250 -31.28 -14.93 9.38
N VAL A 251 -30.00 -15.33 9.35
CA VAL A 251 -29.34 -16.17 8.33
C VAL A 251 -29.42 -17.65 8.76
N PRO A 252 -29.80 -18.60 7.88
CA PRO A 252 -29.44 -19.99 8.10
C PRO A 252 -28.03 -20.26 7.57
N SER A 253 -27.22 -20.90 8.41
CA SER A 253 -25.88 -21.38 8.09
C SER A 253 -25.92 -22.56 7.12
N ARG A 254 -25.07 -22.57 6.09
CA ARG A 254 -24.57 -23.83 5.51
C ARG A 254 -23.23 -23.69 4.79
N GLY A 255 -22.26 -24.47 5.28
CA GLY A 255 -21.32 -25.25 4.46
C GLY A 255 -20.18 -24.52 3.77
N GLN A 256 -19.01 -24.49 4.43
CA GLN A 256 -17.71 -24.21 3.83
C GLN A 256 -17.35 -25.20 2.71
N GLN A 257 -16.70 -24.70 1.67
CA GLN A 257 -15.47 -25.29 1.14
C GLN A 257 -14.60 -24.20 0.51
N LEU A 258 -13.48 -23.88 1.17
CA LEU A 258 -12.47 -22.93 0.71
C LEU A 258 -11.49 -23.63 -0.24
N ALA A 259 -11.42 -23.17 -1.48
CA ALA A 259 -10.38 -23.55 -2.44
C ALA A 259 -9.16 -22.61 -2.34
N ALA A 260 -7.96 -23.20 -2.41
CA ALA A 260 -6.66 -22.61 -2.11
C ALA A 260 -6.18 -21.54 -3.12
N ALA A 261 -5.56 -20.47 -2.61
CA ALA A 261 -4.95 -19.39 -3.41
C ALA A 261 -3.46 -19.68 -3.76
N ARG A 262 -3.04 -19.27 -4.97
CA ARG A 262 -1.69 -19.46 -5.55
C ARG A 262 -0.67 -18.39 -5.11
N PRO A 263 0.64 -18.71 -5.02
CA PRO A 263 1.68 -17.76 -4.58
C PRO A 263 2.39 -17.01 -5.73
N ILE A 264 2.77 -15.74 -5.47
CA ILE A 264 3.61 -14.86 -6.31
C ILE A 264 5.01 -14.74 -5.70
N ARG A 265 6.05 -14.67 -6.56
CA ARG A 265 7.49 -14.91 -6.32
C ARG A 265 8.18 -13.91 -5.37
N SER A 266 9.03 -14.42 -4.46
CA SER A 266 10.01 -13.67 -3.66
C SER A 266 11.37 -13.59 -4.37
N GLY A 267 12.00 -12.40 -4.35
CA GLY A 267 13.27 -12.15 -5.02
C GLY A 267 14.47 -12.55 -4.16
N LEU A 268 15.41 -13.28 -4.76
CA LEU A 268 16.71 -13.69 -4.21
C LEU A 268 17.57 -12.46 -3.86
N ARG A 269 18.04 -12.34 -2.60
CA ARG A 269 19.03 -11.33 -2.19
C ARG A 269 20.38 -12.01 -1.94
N VAL A 270 21.43 -11.54 -2.62
CA VAL A 270 22.82 -11.99 -2.42
C VAL A 270 23.55 -10.96 -1.57
N SER A 271 24.17 -11.40 -0.48
CA SER A 271 25.05 -10.56 0.34
C SER A 271 26.45 -11.18 0.37
N ALA A 272 27.47 -10.41 0.01
CA ALA A 272 28.87 -10.82 0.18
C ALA A 272 29.28 -10.62 1.64
N ALA A 273 29.70 -11.68 2.32
CA ALA A 273 30.29 -11.59 3.65
C ALA A 273 31.78 -11.23 3.56
N LYS A 274 32.28 -10.39 4.47
CA LYS A 274 33.72 -10.21 4.68
C LYS A 274 34.27 -11.49 5.31
N GLY A 275 34.91 -12.32 4.50
CA GLY A 275 35.50 -13.61 4.87
C GLY A 275 34.52 -14.78 4.75
N GLY A 276 34.66 -15.57 3.66
CA GLY A 276 33.94 -16.83 3.44
C GLY A 276 32.54 -16.68 2.80
N GLY A 277 32.47 -16.88 1.49
CA GLY A 277 31.26 -17.34 0.79
C GLY A 277 30.16 -16.34 0.49
N LYS A 278 29.54 -16.48 -0.69
CA LYS A 278 28.31 -15.75 -1.02
C LYS A 278 27.14 -16.37 -0.25
N GLN A 279 26.57 -15.60 0.69
CA GLN A 279 25.36 -15.99 1.41
C GLN A 279 24.12 -15.43 0.71
N PHE A 280 23.08 -16.25 0.63
CA PHE A 280 21.82 -15.92 -0.02
C PHE A 280 20.73 -15.84 1.04
N SER A 281 20.01 -14.73 1.10
CA SER A 281 18.88 -14.55 2.02
C SER A 281 17.57 -14.49 1.24
N VAL A 282 16.61 -15.31 1.66
CA VAL A 282 15.32 -15.47 1.00
C VAL A 282 14.20 -15.60 2.02
N GLU A 283 13.05 -15.02 1.72
CA GLU A 283 11.81 -15.25 2.45
C GLU A 283 10.92 -16.18 1.63
N VAL A 284 10.47 -17.27 2.25
CA VAL A 284 9.69 -18.33 1.60
C VAL A 284 8.36 -18.48 2.33
N ASP A 285 7.27 -18.33 1.57
CA ASP A 285 5.92 -18.54 2.09
C ASP A 285 5.65 -20.01 2.39
N LYS A 286 4.86 -20.25 3.44
CA LYS A 286 4.33 -21.59 3.72
C LYS A 286 3.22 -21.95 2.72
N PRO A 287 3.14 -23.22 2.30
CA PRO A 287 4.07 -24.32 2.60
C PRO A 287 5.43 -24.11 1.89
N THR A 288 6.53 -24.27 2.63
CA THR A 288 7.88 -23.92 2.12
C THR A 288 8.34 -24.86 1.01
N GLY A 289 7.99 -26.14 1.09
CA GLY A 289 8.42 -27.17 0.11
C GLY A 289 9.88 -27.61 0.28
N LEU A 290 10.48 -27.41 1.45
CA LEU A 290 11.83 -27.86 1.77
C LEU A 290 11.81 -29.18 2.54
N LYS A 291 12.66 -30.12 2.13
CA LYS A 291 13.07 -31.25 2.98
C LYS A 291 14.54 -31.04 3.38
N LEU A 292 14.77 -30.88 4.67
CA LEU A 292 16.09 -30.67 5.24
C LEU A 292 16.66 -31.99 5.80
N GLY A 293 17.98 -32.09 5.78
CA GLY A 293 18.76 -33.13 6.45
C GLY A 293 19.92 -32.51 7.22
N GLU A 294 20.52 -33.28 8.12
CA GLU A 294 21.77 -32.84 8.76
C GLU A 294 22.92 -32.88 7.75
N SER A 295 23.71 -31.81 7.71
CA SER A 295 24.94 -31.80 6.93
C SER A 295 25.99 -32.69 7.61
N LYS A 296 26.72 -33.47 6.82
CA LYS A 296 27.85 -34.29 7.30
C LYS A 296 29.14 -33.47 7.46
N ASN A 297 29.14 -32.21 7.03
CA ASN A 297 30.32 -31.35 7.08
C ASN A 297 30.62 -30.89 8.52
N PRO A 298 31.89 -30.86 8.96
CA PRO A 298 32.26 -30.40 10.31
C PRO A 298 31.81 -28.97 10.64
N ASN A 299 31.64 -28.10 9.63
CA ASN A 299 31.15 -26.73 9.78
C ASN A 299 29.64 -26.63 10.08
N GLY A 300 28.89 -27.73 9.97
CA GLY A 300 27.46 -27.81 10.28
C GLY A 300 26.56 -27.10 9.26
N GLY A 301 25.29 -26.96 9.61
CA GLY A 301 24.23 -26.49 8.71
C GLY A 301 23.23 -27.60 8.35
N LEU A 302 22.12 -27.23 7.73
CA LEU A 302 21.12 -28.18 7.26
C LEU A 302 21.18 -28.30 5.74
N LEU A 303 21.45 -29.51 5.27
CA LEU A 303 21.49 -29.84 3.85
C LEU A 303 20.06 -29.84 3.29
N VAL A 304 19.85 -29.17 2.16
CA VAL A 304 18.60 -29.26 1.41
C VAL A 304 18.59 -30.56 0.63
N LYS A 305 17.86 -31.57 1.14
CA LYS A 305 17.65 -32.85 0.44
C LYS A 305 16.77 -32.69 -0.79
N SER A 306 15.74 -31.85 -0.68
CA SER A 306 14.94 -31.43 -1.82
C SER A 306 14.31 -30.06 -1.59
N ALA A 307 14.15 -29.31 -2.68
CA ALA A 307 13.42 -28.06 -2.73
C ALA A 307 12.36 -28.15 -3.82
N SER A 308 11.11 -27.91 -3.47
CA SER A 308 9.97 -27.84 -4.39
C SER A 308 9.08 -26.64 -4.05
N GLY A 309 8.09 -26.36 -4.89
CA GLY A 309 7.10 -25.30 -4.61
C GLY A 309 7.71 -23.92 -4.39
N ASN A 310 7.45 -23.32 -3.23
CA ASN A 310 7.84 -21.93 -2.93
C ASN A 310 9.35 -21.78 -2.71
N ALA A 311 10.02 -22.75 -2.09
CA ALA A 311 11.46 -22.70 -1.88
C ALA A 311 12.26 -22.83 -3.19
N ALA A 312 11.83 -23.71 -4.10
CA ALA A 312 12.43 -23.81 -5.42
C ALA A 312 12.26 -22.51 -6.22
N LYS A 313 11.07 -21.90 -6.17
CA LYS A 313 10.80 -20.58 -6.80
C LYS A 313 11.63 -19.45 -6.19
N ALA A 314 11.99 -19.55 -4.91
CA ALA A 314 12.86 -18.60 -4.23
C ALA A 314 14.36 -18.81 -4.52
N GLY A 315 14.72 -19.81 -5.32
CA GLY A 315 16.09 -20.07 -5.76
C GLY A 315 16.90 -21.01 -4.86
N ILE A 316 16.25 -21.69 -3.91
CA ILE A 316 16.88 -22.78 -3.12
C ILE A 316 16.83 -24.06 -3.95
N SER A 317 17.96 -24.77 -4.03
CA SER A 317 18.12 -26.01 -4.80
C SER A 317 18.54 -27.17 -3.89
N ALA A 318 18.30 -28.41 -4.34
CA ALA A 318 18.85 -29.57 -3.65
C ALA A 318 20.39 -29.51 -3.67
N GLY A 319 21.02 -29.84 -2.55
CA GLY A 319 22.47 -29.70 -2.36
C GLY A 319 22.92 -28.37 -1.74
N ASP A 320 22.03 -27.37 -1.63
CA ASP A 320 22.32 -26.13 -0.90
C ASP A 320 22.36 -26.38 0.62
N THR A 321 23.09 -25.55 1.37
CA THR A 321 23.18 -25.66 2.84
C THR A 321 22.53 -24.46 3.51
N ILE A 322 21.46 -24.68 4.30
CA ILE A 322 20.84 -23.66 5.15
C ILE A 322 21.70 -23.42 6.37
N ILE A 323 22.02 -22.16 6.65
CA ILE A 323 22.84 -21.74 7.79
C ILE A 323 22.07 -20.91 8.82
N TYR A 324 20.96 -20.26 8.41
CA TYR A 324 19.98 -19.68 9.32
C TYR A 324 18.54 -20.00 8.91
N THR A 325 17.68 -20.14 9.91
CA THR A 325 16.22 -20.18 9.77
C THR A 325 15.57 -19.20 10.73
N SER A 326 14.36 -18.76 10.43
CA SER A 326 13.57 -17.96 11.39
C SER A 326 13.25 -18.75 12.66
N SER A 327 13.20 -18.03 13.78
CA SER A 327 12.70 -18.50 15.08
C SER A 327 11.22 -18.88 15.02
N PHE A 328 10.73 -19.54 16.06
CA PHE A 328 9.29 -19.83 16.24
C PHE A 328 8.39 -18.60 16.10
N PHE A 329 8.89 -17.41 16.45
CA PHE A 329 8.13 -16.16 16.42
C PHE A 329 8.39 -15.32 15.16
N GLY A 330 9.28 -15.76 14.26
CA GLY A 330 9.62 -15.07 13.01
C GLY A 330 10.39 -13.76 13.22
N ASP A 331 11.02 -13.62 14.37
CA ASP A 331 11.49 -12.34 14.91
C ASP A 331 13.02 -12.28 15.04
N GLU A 332 13.66 -13.45 15.01
CA GLU A 332 15.10 -13.69 14.97
C GLU A 332 15.44 -14.77 13.94
N LEU A 333 16.65 -14.71 13.42
CA LEU A 333 17.30 -15.77 12.66
C LEU A 333 18.19 -16.57 13.60
N TRP A 334 17.89 -17.86 13.72
CA TRP A 334 18.62 -18.81 14.52
C TRP A 334 19.54 -19.67 13.64
N PRO A 335 20.74 -20.03 14.12
CA PRO A 335 21.62 -20.96 13.43
C PRO A 335 20.89 -22.27 13.11
N ALA A 336 21.05 -22.76 11.89
CA ALA A 336 20.45 -24.01 11.45
C ALA A 336 21.39 -25.19 11.80
N ASP A 337 21.55 -25.49 13.09
CA ASP A 337 22.51 -26.48 13.59
C ASP A 337 21.90 -27.87 13.82
N LYS A 338 20.66 -27.93 14.33
CA LYS A 338 19.95 -29.18 14.67
C LYS A 338 18.67 -29.32 13.86
N LEU A 339 18.53 -30.46 13.16
CA LEU A 339 17.42 -30.68 12.24
C LEU A 339 16.04 -30.67 12.92
N GLY A 340 15.89 -31.40 14.04
CA GLY A 340 14.61 -31.49 14.74
C GLY A 340 14.12 -30.14 15.27
N PHE A 341 15.05 -29.33 15.78
CA PHE A 341 14.77 -28.00 16.28
C PHE A 341 14.40 -27.02 15.16
N ALA A 342 15.18 -27.00 14.07
CA ALA A 342 14.90 -26.16 12.92
C ALA A 342 13.57 -26.51 12.26
N ASN A 343 13.24 -27.78 12.09
CA ASN A 343 11.94 -28.20 11.55
C ASN A 343 10.79 -27.72 12.44
N SER A 344 10.94 -27.83 13.76
CA SER A 344 9.93 -27.34 14.71
C SER A 344 9.75 -25.82 14.62
N ALA A 345 10.87 -25.07 14.56
CA ALA A 345 10.86 -23.62 14.41
C ALA A 345 10.24 -23.18 13.07
N ILE A 346 10.63 -23.82 11.96
CA ILE A 346 10.06 -23.57 10.63
C ILE A 346 8.56 -23.84 10.64
N ASN A 347 8.10 -24.95 11.23
CA ASN A 347 6.69 -25.32 11.25
C ASN A 347 5.83 -24.42 12.13
N ALA A 348 6.37 -23.89 13.22
CA ALA A 348 5.67 -22.95 14.10
C ALA A 348 5.72 -21.48 13.62
N CYS A 349 6.79 -21.08 12.94
CA CYS A 349 7.00 -19.69 12.49
C CYS A 349 5.84 -19.19 11.59
N PRO A 350 5.21 -18.04 11.87
CA PRO A 350 4.22 -17.47 10.94
C PRO A 350 4.82 -17.19 9.56
N SER A 351 4.07 -17.44 8.48
CA SER A 351 4.53 -17.16 7.10
C SER A 351 4.76 -15.65 6.90
N PRO A 352 5.79 -15.22 6.14
CA PRO A 352 6.83 -16.02 5.49
C PRO A 352 7.95 -16.45 6.46
N VAL A 353 8.68 -17.51 6.11
CA VAL A 353 9.87 -17.97 6.84
C VAL A 353 11.12 -17.45 6.14
N ALA A 354 11.96 -16.71 6.86
CA ALA A 354 13.25 -16.25 6.34
C ALA A 354 14.33 -17.32 6.50
N PHE A 355 15.08 -17.56 5.43
CA PHE A 355 16.22 -18.47 5.35
C PHE A 355 17.47 -17.71 4.91
N VAL A 356 18.62 -18.15 5.41
CA VAL A 356 19.93 -17.79 4.86
C VAL A 356 20.65 -19.08 4.51
N TYR A 357 21.16 -19.17 3.29
CA TYR A 357 21.80 -20.37 2.76
C TYR A 357 23.04 -20.06 1.93
N VAL A 358 23.88 -21.08 1.78
CA VAL A 358 25.06 -21.08 0.90
C VAL A 358 24.80 -22.07 -0.23
N LYS A 359 25.27 -21.75 -1.44
CA LYS A 359 25.14 -22.64 -2.61
C LYS A 359 26.10 -23.82 -2.46
N GLY A 360 25.57 -25.03 -2.57
CA GLY A 360 26.34 -26.27 -2.40
C GLY A 360 26.75 -26.58 -0.95
N GLU A 361 27.82 -27.35 -0.80
CA GLU A 361 28.34 -27.77 0.49
C GLU A 361 28.98 -26.61 1.26
N ASN A 362 28.66 -26.49 2.56
CA ASN A 362 29.18 -25.43 3.41
C ASN A 362 30.62 -25.70 3.89
N THR A 363 31.60 -25.15 3.19
CA THR A 363 33.03 -25.27 3.54
C THR A 363 33.59 -24.10 4.35
N GLU A 364 32.84 -22.99 4.46
CA GLU A 364 33.40 -21.72 4.93
C GLU A 364 32.73 -21.17 6.21
N VAL A 365 31.46 -21.50 6.48
CA VAL A 365 30.71 -20.90 7.60
C VAL A 365 30.49 -21.92 8.72
N ASN A 366 31.14 -21.73 9.87
CA ASN A 366 30.92 -22.59 11.03
C ASN A 366 29.57 -22.25 11.73
N VAL A 367 28.52 -23.00 11.41
CA VAL A 367 27.14 -22.77 11.88
C VAL A 367 27.00 -22.92 13.39
N LYS A 368 27.78 -23.82 14.01
CA LYS A 368 27.73 -24.07 15.46
C LYS A 368 28.18 -22.88 16.29
N ARG A 369 28.96 -21.97 15.70
CA ARG A 369 29.50 -20.76 16.36
C ARG A 369 28.77 -19.48 15.92
N LEU A 370 27.73 -19.58 15.11
CA LEU A 370 27.01 -18.40 14.63
C LEU A 370 26.13 -17.80 15.75
N PRO A 371 26.20 -16.47 15.97
CA PRO A 371 25.27 -15.82 16.88
C PRO A 371 23.89 -15.71 16.24
N LYS A 372 22.84 -15.68 17.07
CA LYS A 372 21.50 -15.29 16.61
C LYS A 372 21.54 -13.87 16.03
N LYS A 373 20.75 -13.61 14.99
CA LYS A 373 20.69 -12.30 14.33
C LYS A 373 19.25 -11.83 14.23
N PRO A 374 18.97 -10.52 14.32
CA PRO A 374 17.60 -10.03 14.19
C PRO A 374 17.07 -10.31 12.78
N THR A 375 15.82 -10.76 12.68
CA THR A 375 15.12 -10.87 11.39
C THR A 375 14.90 -9.45 10.83
N PRO A 376 14.96 -9.25 9.51
CA PRO A 376 14.61 -7.97 8.89
C PRO A 376 13.30 -7.38 9.48
N PRO A 377 13.27 -6.08 9.88
CA PRO A 377 12.15 -5.54 10.63
C PRO A 377 10.83 -5.61 9.86
N ARG A 378 9.85 -6.33 10.42
CA ARG A 378 8.45 -6.27 10.01
C ARG A 378 7.81 -5.04 10.65
N PHE A 379 7.00 -4.34 9.87
CA PHE A 379 6.36 -3.10 10.30
C PHE A 379 5.31 -3.35 11.40
N GLY A 380 5.28 -2.50 12.44
CA GLY A 380 4.35 -2.62 13.58
C GLY A 380 4.89 -3.33 14.82
N ARG A 381 6.14 -3.83 14.79
CA ARG A 381 6.81 -4.41 15.95
C ARG A 381 7.24 -3.31 16.94
N LYS A 382 7.04 -3.52 18.25
CA LYS A 382 7.71 -2.70 19.29
C LYS A 382 9.22 -2.93 19.17
N LEU A 383 9.99 -1.85 19.00
CA LEU A 383 11.46 -1.93 18.96
C LEU A 383 11.97 -2.52 20.27
N THR A 384 12.85 -3.52 20.18
CA THR A 384 13.59 -4.02 21.35
C THR A 384 14.50 -2.93 21.91
N SER A 385 14.98 -3.07 23.14
CA SER A 385 15.88 -2.11 23.80
C SER A 385 17.08 -1.78 22.90
N ALA A 386 17.74 -2.82 22.38
CA ALA A 386 18.88 -2.70 21.48
C ALA A 386 18.54 -2.03 20.13
N GLN A 387 17.32 -2.24 19.60
CA GLN A 387 16.88 -1.55 18.38
C GLN A 387 16.55 -0.08 18.65
N ARG A 388 16.00 0.22 19.83
CA ARG A 388 15.67 1.58 20.24
C ARG A 388 16.92 2.45 20.36
N GLU A 389 18.01 1.89 20.84
CA GLU A 389 19.33 2.55 20.89
C GLU A 389 19.89 2.88 19.49
N ARG A 390 19.63 2.03 18.49
CA ARG A 390 20.09 2.24 17.11
C ARG A 390 19.13 3.01 16.20
N ALA A 391 17.91 3.26 16.67
CA ALA A 391 16.85 3.89 15.90
C ALA A 391 17.11 5.38 15.70
N THR A 392 17.81 5.75 14.63
CA THR A 392 18.23 7.14 14.38
C THR A 392 17.39 7.86 13.34
N HIS A 393 16.89 7.14 12.34
CA HIS A 393 16.22 7.72 11.19
C HIS A 393 14.97 6.95 10.81
N ILE A 394 14.00 7.64 10.21
CA ILE A 394 12.78 7.03 9.71
C ILE A 394 12.48 7.49 8.28
N CYS A 395 12.10 6.53 7.43
CA CYS A 395 11.64 6.79 6.08
C CYS A 395 10.29 7.54 6.10
N LEU A 396 10.27 8.75 5.56
CA LEU A 396 9.08 9.60 5.47
C LEU A 396 7.99 9.04 4.55
N ASP A 397 8.33 8.10 3.65
CA ASP A 397 7.38 7.56 2.67
C ASP A 397 6.61 6.34 3.17
N CYS A 398 7.25 5.47 3.96
CA CYS A 398 6.61 4.24 4.45
C CYS A 398 6.67 4.02 5.96
N GLY A 399 7.41 4.85 6.72
CA GLY A 399 7.57 4.71 8.15
C GLY A 399 8.57 3.63 8.58
N TYR A 400 9.44 3.16 7.68
CA TYR A 400 10.53 2.25 8.03
C TYR A 400 11.52 2.94 8.98
N ILE A 401 11.74 2.38 10.17
CA ILE A 401 12.71 2.89 11.15
C ILE A 401 14.04 2.18 10.92
N TYR A 402 15.09 2.95 10.65
CA TYR A 402 16.43 2.44 10.46
C TYR A 402 17.05 2.05 11.80
N CYS A 403 17.39 0.76 11.96
CA CYS A 403 17.90 0.19 13.22
C CYS A 403 19.13 -0.71 13.00
N ASP A 404 19.80 -0.58 11.85
CA ASP A 404 20.94 -1.43 11.49
C ASP A 404 22.18 -1.03 12.30
N GLN A 405 23.22 -1.89 12.27
CA GLN A 405 24.47 -1.67 13.00
C GLN A 405 25.31 -0.54 12.41
N THR A 406 25.30 -0.40 11.08
CA THR A 406 25.96 0.72 10.40
C THR A 406 25.20 2.01 10.76
N PRO A 407 25.88 3.09 11.16
CA PRO A 407 25.21 4.38 11.34
C PRO A 407 24.56 4.87 10.05
N PHE A 408 23.38 5.49 10.14
CA PHE A 408 22.65 5.96 8.95
C PHE A 408 23.43 7.01 8.15
N THR A 409 24.28 7.78 8.82
CA THR A 409 25.19 8.77 8.22
C THR A 409 26.18 8.10 7.26
N GLU A 410 26.67 6.91 7.58
CA GLU A 410 27.69 6.16 6.82
C GLU A 410 27.13 5.38 5.63
N LEU A 411 25.80 5.28 5.48
CA LEU A 411 25.20 4.62 4.32
C LEU A 411 25.56 5.34 3.00
N PRO A 412 25.67 4.62 1.88
CA PRO A 412 25.90 5.26 0.58
C PRO A 412 24.70 6.11 0.15
N THR A 413 24.93 7.13 -0.69
CA THR A 413 23.91 8.10 -1.12
C THR A 413 22.77 7.47 -1.93
N ASP A 414 23.05 6.35 -2.59
CA ASP A 414 22.10 5.53 -3.35
C ASP A 414 21.29 4.55 -2.49
N TYR A 415 21.49 4.56 -1.16
CA TYR A 415 20.73 3.72 -0.25
C TYR A 415 19.22 3.91 -0.45
N LEU A 416 18.53 2.79 -0.66
CA LEU A 416 17.09 2.75 -0.81
C LEU A 416 16.45 2.12 0.42
N CYS A 417 15.38 2.76 0.90
CA CYS A 417 14.56 2.19 1.95
C CYS A 417 14.15 0.75 1.59
N PRO A 418 14.44 -0.25 2.42
CA PRO A 418 14.19 -1.66 2.09
C PRO A 418 12.70 -1.96 1.96
N GLN A 419 11.83 -1.15 2.55
CA GLN A 419 10.39 -1.37 2.55
C GLN A 419 9.66 -0.72 1.36
N CYS A 420 10.10 0.46 0.89
CA CYS A 420 9.37 1.19 -0.16
C CYS A 420 10.24 1.72 -1.30
N ARG A 421 11.55 1.50 -1.23
CA ARG A 421 12.57 1.99 -2.16
C ARG A 421 12.67 3.52 -2.24
N ALA A 422 12.22 4.24 -1.21
CA ALA A 422 12.47 5.67 -1.10
C ALA A 422 13.98 5.94 -0.96
N PRO A 423 14.52 6.98 -1.63
CA PRO A 423 15.95 7.29 -1.57
C PRO A 423 16.38 7.79 -0.18
N LYS A 424 17.67 7.64 0.17
CA LYS A 424 18.24 7.98 1.50
C LYS A 424 17.82 9.34 2.04
N ARG A 425 17.75 10.37 1.21
CA ARG A 425 17.31 11.74 1.60
C ARG A 425 15.86 11.84 2.07
N ARG A 426 15.04 10.82 1.86
CA ARG A 426 13.65 10.75 2.36
C ARG A 426 13.58 10.24 3.79
N PHE A 427 14.71 10.00 4.44
CA PHE A 427 14.75 9.71 5.85
C PHE A 427 14.89 11.01 6.65
N ALA A 428 14.14 11.11 7.73
CA ALA A 428 14.27 12.20 8.71
C ALA A 428 14.83 11.65 10.01
N GLY A 429 15.48 12.52 10.79
CA GLY A 429 15.87 12.20 12.16
C GLY A 429 14.64 11.75 12.95
N TYR A 430 14.76 10.61 13.61
CA TYR A 430 13.70 9.97 14.36
C TYR A 430 14.08 9.98 15.84
N ASP A 431 13.13 10.39 16.68
CA ASP A 431 13.26 10.26 18.12
C ASP A 431 12.52 8.98 18.57
N PRO A 432 13.24 7.95 19.04
CA PRO A 432 12.64 6.69 19.44
C PRO A 432 11.85 6.75 20.76
N ILE A 433 12.05 7.79 21.59
CA ILE A 433 11.32 8.00 22.85
C ILE A 433 9.96 8.64 22.55
N THR A 434 9.95 9.76 21.84
CA THR A 434 8.69 10.46 21.51
C THR A 434 7.96 9.84 20.31
N GLY A 435 8.68 9.10 19.46
CA GLY A 435 8.19 8.56 18.19
C GLY A 435 7.87 9.64 17.16
N LYS A 436 8.47 10.83 17.28
CA LYS A 436 8.30 11.97 16.38
C LYS A 436 9.50 12.12 15.44
N ASN A 437 9.25 12.77 14.30
CA ASN A 437 10.32 13.18 13.39
C ASN A 437 10.83 14.55 13.83
N LYS A 438 12.15 14.75 13.78
CA LYS A 438 12.74 16.06 13.99
C LYS A 438 12.48 16.93 12.74
N GLY A 439 11.68 18.01 12.87
CA GLY A 439 11.57 19.07 11.85
C GLY A 439 10.27 19.26 11.04
N GLY A 440 9.08 18.88 11.53
CA GLY A 440 7.81 19.07 10.79
C GLY A 440 6.78 19.97 11.47
N GLY A 441 6.71 21.24 11.10
CA GLY A 441 5.69 22.21 11.56
C GLY A 441 4.28 21.93 11.00
N GLN A 442 3.25 22.37 11.74
CA GLN A 442 1.83 22.11 11.48
C GLN A 442 1.16 23.31 10.76
N ASN A 443 0.63 23.15 9.54
CA ASN A 443 -0.08 24.23 8.81
C ASN A 443 -1.58 24.29 9.14
N ALA A 444 -2.10 25.50 9.42
CA ALA A 444 -3.46 25.78 9.90
C ALA A 444 -4.58 25.56 8.86
N GLY A 445 -4.34 25.83 7.56
CA GLY A 445 -5.38 25.68 6.51
C GLY A 445 -5.93 24.25 6.37
N THR A 446 -5.11 23.23 6.62
CA THR A 446 -5.53 21.82 6.58
C THR A 446 -6.43 21.45 7.76
N ILE A 447 -6.32 22.14 8.91
CA ILE A 447 -7.20 21.90 10.06
C ILE A 447 -8.63 22.34 9.72
N ALA A 448 -8.78 23.46 9.02
CA ALA A 448 -10.08 23.94 8.55
C ALA A 448 -10.74 22.96 7.56
N THR A 449 -9.98 22.39 6.61
CA THR A 449 -10.52 21.39 5.66
C THR A 449 -10.94 20.08 6.36
N VAL A 450 -10.21 19.66 7.39
CA VAL A 450 -10.54 18.46 8.18
C VAL A 450 -11.80 18.67 9.00
N ILE A 451 -11.90 19.80 9.70
CA ILE A 451 -13.08 20.13 10.50
C ILE A 451 -14.29 20.30 9.57
N GLY A 452 -14.15 21.04 8.47
CA GLY A 452 -15.22 21.22 7.48
C GLY A 452 -15.67 19.93 6.83
N GLY A 453 -14.74 19.05 6.44
CA GLY A 453 -15.04 17.75 5.83
C GLY A 453 -15.71 16.78 6.80
N LEU A 454 -15.23 16.69 8.04
CA LEU A 454 -15.84 15.82 9.07
C LEU A 454 -17.21 16.32 9.51
N VAL A 455 -17.38 17.64 9.69
CA VAL A 455 -18.68 18.26 9.96
C VAL A 455 -19.64 18.05 8.79
N GLY A 456 -19.18 18.24 7.55
CA GLY A 456 -19.98 17.99 6.35
C GLY A 456 -20.46 16.54 6.24
N VAL A 457 -19.59 15.57 6.52
CA VAL A 457 -19.96 14.14 6.53
C VAL A 457 -20.96 13.83 7.67
N ALA A 458 -20.76 14.39 8.86
CA ALA A 458 -21.68 14.19 9.99
C ALA A 458 -23.07 14.84 9.73
N VAL A 459 -23.10 16.03 9.14
CA VAL A 459 -24.34 16.71 8.75
C VAL A 459 -25.08 15.94 7.66
N LEU A 460 -24.38 15.45 6.63
CA LEU A 460 -25.00 14.66 5.57
C LEU A 460 -25.53 13.30 6.08
N ALA A 461 -24.80 12.65 6.99
CA ALA A 461 -25.26 11.44 7.64
C ALA A 461 -26.49 11.71 8.52
N TYR A 462 -26.50 12.81 9.28
CA TYR A 462 -27.65 13.22 10.08
C TYR A 462 -28.87 13.53 9.21
N VAL A 463 -28.71 14.34 8.17
CA VAL A 463 -29.79 14.71 7.24
C VAL A 463 -30.33 13.49 6.50
N GLY A 464 -29.47 12.57 6.05
CA GLY A 464 -29.90 11.35 5.35
C GLY A 464 -30.53 10.29 6.25
N LEU A 465 -30.36 10.37 7.57
CA LEU A 465 -30.99 9.45 8.54
C LEU A 465 -32.28 10.01 9.15
N ASN A 466 -32.51 11.32 9.07
CA ASN A 466 -33.64 12.03 9.69
C ASN A 466 -34.61 12.67 8.67
N LEU A 467 -34.41 12.40 7.37
CA LEU A 467 -35.33 12.70 6.27
C LEU A 467 -35.72 11.40 5.56
#